data_AF-A0A8S3T980-F1
#
_entry.id   AF-A0A8S3T980-F1
#
_cell.length_a   1.000
_cell.length_b   1.000
_cell.length_c   1.000
_cell.angle_alpha   90.00
_cell.angle_beta   90.00
_cell.angle_gamma   90.00
#
_symmetry.space_group_name_H-M   'P 1'
#
loop_
_entity.id
_entity.type
_entity.pdbx_description
1 polymer ?
#
loop_
_entity_poly.entity_id
_entity_poly.type
_entity_poly.pdbx_seq_one_letter_code
_entity_poly.pdbx_strand_id
1 'polypeptide(L)'
;MDILKLALLVQCCAVTLVLSGRTSKWDQCGCVFQDWQSWSKCSLDCAGGRQRRERQVKMHEIPACTEYTDCATSDTAFQHRDCNTICYNGGTYKDLGSAIFSYCQCPKRWRGSCCDEDAHTCLSNPCQNGGTCVDGLERYDCQCLPGWSGVNCEQDVQPPIQIGCPNDTMRHISSPTVVVNWTAPSFYDPMNTSLEITQNYPQDYWEFHWGDFQVQYVATKPKNGLRSECTFTVKIRPMSCPELSVGNHSAKVCTNWKTDYGQYCMVFCDSSFTLANENDYDQWYVCGASGKWIPSPQLPNCHQQISQSVVNTRKQYHFSQCNDLSSNNQMKDIFMKRFNSSEFSYFCRKYGKECSKDNVSVIC
;
A
#
# COMPACT_ATOMS: atom_id res chain seq x y z
N MET A 1 -32.61 65.81 37.15
CA MET A 1 -32.42 64.61 36.29
C MET A 1 -31.16 63.92 36.74
N ASP A 2 -31.29 63.09 37.75
CA ASP A 2 -30.16 62.37 38.32
C ASP A 2 -30.04 60.99 37.66
N ILE A 3 -28.83 60.64 37.23
CA ILE A 3 -28.54 59.41 36.50
C ILE A 3 -27.69 58.52 37.41
N LEU A 4 -28.17 57.32 37.71
CA LEU A 4 -27.43 56.33 38.49
C LEU A 4 -26.84 55.25 37.59
N LYS A 5 -25.62 54.80 37.91
CA LYS A 5 -24.88 53.78 37.15
C LYS A 5 -24.92 52.44 37.87
N LEU A 6 -25.50 51.43 37.24
CA LEU A 6 -25.44 50.05 37.71
C LEU A 6 -24.29 49.30 37.02
N ALA A 7 -23.54 48.49 37.75
CA ALA A 7 -22.42 47.72 37.22
C ALA A 7 -22.54 46.23 37.52
N LEU A 8 -22.29 45.41 36.50
CA LEU A 8 -22.24 43.95 36.60
C LEU A 8 -20.79 43.48 36.42
N LEU A 9 -20.34 42.54 37.27
CA LEU A 9 -19.00 41.97 37.26
C LEU A 9 -19.07 40.45 37.03
N VAL A 10 -18.35 39.94 36.03
CA VAL A 10 -18.28 38.51 35.71
C VAL A 10 -16.83 38.07 35.51
N GLN A 11 -16.53 36.83 35.91
CA GLN A 11 -15.20 36.23 35.85
C GLN A 11 -15.01 35.51 34.52
N CYS A 12 -13.89 35.78 33.82
CA CYS A 12 -13.77 35.51 32.38
C CYS A 12 -13.76 34.03 31.94
N CYS A 13 -13.90 33.02 32.81
CA CYS A 13 -13.80 31.61 32.38
C CYS A 13 -14.54 30.55 33.26
N ALA A 14 -15.48 30.91 34.15
CA ALA A 14 -16.34 29.92 34.83
C ALA A 14 -17.68 30.52 35.29
N VAL A 15 -18.78 29.85 34.96
CA VAL A 15 -20.13 30.18 35.46
C VAL A 15 -20.27 29.61 36.88
N THR A 16 -19.78 30.35 37.87
CA THR A 16 -20.08 30.07 39.27
C THR A 16 -20.52 31.36 39.95
N LEU A 17 -21.83 31.47 40.16
CA LEU A 17 -22.46 32.54 40.92
C LEU A 17 -22.16 32.32 42.41
N VAL A 18 -21.49 33.28 43.04
CA VAL A 18 -21.52 33.46 44.50
C VAL A 18 -22.13 34.83 44.75
N LEU A 19 -23.33 34.86 45.33
CA LEU A 19 -23.92 36.09 45.85
C LEU A 19 -24.55 35.84 47.22
N SER A 20 -24.09 36.61 48.20
CA SER A 20 -24.76 36.84 49.48
C SER A 20 -25.91 37.82 49.28
N GLY A 21 -27.11 37.44 49.73
CA GLY A 21 -28.34 38.16 49.42
C GLY A 21 -28.65 39.40 50.28
N ARG A 22 -29.67 40.14 49.82
CA ARG A 22 -30.87 40.56 50.58
C ARG A 22 -31.95 41.00 49.59
N THR A 23 -33.20 40.70 49.93
CA THR A 23 -34.44 40.85 49.14
C THR A 23 -35.11 42.22 49.33
N SER A 24 -35.77 42.77 48.30
CA SER A 24 -37.15 43.31 48.39
C SER A 24 -37.72 43.92 47.09
N LYS A 25 -38.98 43.51 46.80
CA LYS A 25 -40.15 44.18 46.16
C LYS A 25 -40.10 44.76 44.73
N TRP A 26 -41.26 44.62 44.08
CA TRP A 26 -41.55 44.69 42.64
C TRP A 26 -41.85 46.09 42.08
N ASP A 27 -41.50 46.23 40.79
CA ASP A 27 -41.90 47.16 39.71
C ASP A 27 -43.15 48.05 39.92
N GLN A 28 -43.00 49.19 40.59
CA GLN A 28 -44.02 50.26 40.58
C GLN A 28 -43.50 51.67 40.23
N CYS A 29 -42.20 51.84 39.97
CA CYS A 29 -41.58 53.17 39.82
C CYS A 29 -41.23 53.59 38.38
N GLY A 30 -41.71 52.87 37.34
CA GLY A 30 -41.49 53.27 35.95
C GLY A 30 -40.01 53.47 35.59
N CYS A 31 -39.12 52.63 36.11
CA CYS A 31 -37.67 52.73 35.88
C CYS A 31 -37.38 52.43 34.39
N VAL A 32 -36.79 53.38 33.67
CA VAL A 32 -36.36 53.18 32.28
C VAL A 32 -34.89 52.78 32.29
N PHE A 33 -34.64 51.51 31.97
CA PHE A 33 -33.30 50.96 31.84
C PHE A 33 -32.78 51.21 30.43
N GLN A 34 -31.60 51.80 30.33
CA GLN A 34 -30.89 51.78 29.06
C GLN A 34 -30.27 50.40 28.83
N ASP A 35 -30.03 50.09 27.56
CA ASP A 35 -29.34 48.88 27.18
C ASP A 35 -27.97 48.80 27.86
N TRP A 36 -27.57 47.56 28.17
CA TRP A 36 -26.25 47.30 28.68
C TRP A 36 -25.20 47.77 27.69
N GLN A 37 -24.17 48.46 28.20
CA GLN A 37 -22.99 48.68 27.41
C GLN A 37 -22.31 47.34 27.11
N SER A 38 -21.58 47.29 25.98
CA SER A 38 -20.73 46.17 25.64
C SER A 38 -19.79 45.84 26.80
N TRP A 39 -19.50 44.56 26.98
CA TRP A 39 -18.55 44.11 27.98
C TRP A 39 -17.19 44.79 27.82
N SER A 40 -16.58 45.21 28.92
CA SER A 40 -15.18 45.61 28.91
C SER A 40 -14.30 44.45 28.44
N LYS A 41 -13.13 44.75 27.87
CA LYS A 41 -12.10 43.71 27.68
C LYS A 41 -11.73 43.11 29.05
N CYS A 42 -11.41 41.81 29.09
CA CYS A 42 -10.91 41.18 30.31
C CYS A 42 -9.65 41.91 30.75
N SER A 43 -9.52 42.17 32.05
CA SER A 43 -8.33 42.81 32.59
C SER A 43 -7.05 41.96 32.43
N LEU A 44 -7.21 40.64 32.25
CA LEU A 44 -6.18 39.62 32.00
C LEU A 44 -6.78 38.49 31.16
N ASP A 45 -5.99 37.84 30.31
CA ASP A 45 -6.41 36.63 29.58
C ASP A 45 -6.58 35.43 30.52
N CYS A 46 -7.58 34.57 30.26
CA CYS A 46 -8.20 33.61 31.19
C CYS A 46 -7.28 33.00 32.27
N ALA A 47 -7.40 33.51 33.50
CA ALA A 47 -7.04 32.91 34.79
C ALA A 47 -7.42 33.86 35.96
N GLY A 48 -8.66 34.37 35.97
CA GLY A 48 -9.16 35.27 37.02
C GLY A 48 -9.34 36.75 36.63
N GLY A 49 -9.27 37.09 35.34
CA GLY A 49 -9.67 38.40 34.84
C GLY A 49 -11.15 38.68 35.11
N ARG A 50 -11.48 39.96 35.41
CA ARG A 50 -12.86 40.42 35.59
C ARG A 50 -13.28 41.27 34.40
N GLN A 51 -14.49 41.07 33.91
CA GLN A 51 -15.14 41.97 32.97
C GLN A 51 -16.26 42.72 33.67
N ARG A 52 -16.40 43.99 33.31
CA ARG A 52 -17.43 44.88 33.83
C ARG A 52 -18.25 45.41 32.66
N ARG A 53 -19.55 45.51 32.85
CA ARG A 53 -20.41 46.35 32.02
C ARG A 53 -21.28 47.23 32.90
N GLU A 54 -21.62 48.40 32.39
CA GLU A 54 -22.49 49.35 33.07
C GLU A 54 -23.76 49.58 32.25
N ARG A 55 -24.84 49.96 32.93
CA ARG A 55 -26.01 50.58 32.31
C ARG A 55 -26.47 51.77 33.14
N GLN A 56 -27.13 52.71 32.48
CA GLN A 56 -27.77 53.83 33.15
C GLN A 56 -29.23 53.50 33.44
N VAL A 57 -29.70 53.93 34.61
CA VAL A 57 -31.10 53.86 34.97
C VAL A 57 -31.61 55.29 35.15
N LYS A 58 -32.76 55.58 34.52
CA LYS A 58 -33.47 56.84 34.71
C LYS A 58 -34.80 56.57 35.40
N MET A 59 -35.06 57.27 36.50
CA MET A 59 -36.37 57.30 37.13
C MET A 59 -37.26 58.34 36.44
N HIS A 60 -38.53 58.00 36.27
CA HIS A 60 -39.57 58.99 35.99
C HIS A 60 -40.10 59.52 37.33
N GLU A 61 -40.40 60.81 37.43
CA GLU A 61 -40.87 61.43 38.66
C GLU A 61 -42.31 60.99 38.98
N ILE A 62 -42.44 59.87 39.69
CA ILE A 62 -43.70 59.42 40.29
C ILE A 62 -43.65 59.76 41.79
N PRO A 63 -44.63 60.48 42.35
CA PRO A 63 -44.59 61.01 43.74
C PRO A 63 -44.45 59.96 44.85
N ALA A 64 -44.60 58.67 44.55
CA ALA A 64 -44.52 57.57 45.50
C ALA A 64 -43.11 56.97 45.68
N CYS A 65 -42.13 57.37 44.86
CA CYS A 65 -40.77 56.80 44.88
C CYS A 65 -39.80 57.85 45.43
N THR A 66 -39.40 57.70 46.71
CA THR A 66 -38.58 58.69 47.42
C THR A 66 -37.12 58.27 47.61
N GLU A 67 -36.74 57.03 47.26
CA GLU A 67 -35.38 56.50 47.41
C GLU A 67 -34.90 55.67 46.20
N TYR A 68 -33.59 55.68 45.93
CA TYR A 68 -32.98 55.00 44.76
C TYR A 68 -32.96 53.47 44.82
N THR A 69 -33.18 52.88 45.99
CA THR A 69 -33.12 51.42 46.23
C THR A 69 -34.28 50.65 45.61
N ASP A 70 -35.34 51.34 45.20
CA ASP A 70 -36.54 50.74 44.60
C ASP A 70 -36.34 50.26 43.14
N CYS A 71 -35.21 50.59 42.49
CA CYS A 71 -34.85 50.11 41.15
C CYS A 71 -33.65 49.10 41.16
N ALA A 72 -33.27 48.51 42.30
CA ALA A 72 -32.13 47.58 42.39
C ALA A 72 -32.56 46.11 42.25
N THR A 73 -32.11 45.42 41.20
CA THR A 73 -32.33 43.97 41.02
C THR A 73 -31.14 43.15 41.54
N SER A 74 -31.40 42.11 42.34
CA SER A 74 -30.45 41.01 42.57
C SER A 74 -30.58 40.01 41.42
N ASP A 75 -29.56 39.88 40.58
CA ASP A 75 -29.51 38.95 39.44
C ASP A 75 -29.32 37.47 39.90
N THR A 76 -30.27 36.97 40.69
CA THR A 76 -30.54 35.52 40.83
C THR A 76 -31.97 35.20 40.41
N ALA A 77 -32.43 35.84 39.33
CA ALA A 77 -33.46 35.23 38.50
C ALA A 77 -32.74 34.26 37.55
N PHE A 78 -32.49 33.04 38.03
CA PHE A 78 -32.74 31.91 37.14
C PHE A 78 -34.12 32.16 36.52
N GLN A 79 -34.28 31.90 35.22
CA GLN A 79 -35.59 31.92 34.57
C GLN A 79 -36.49 30.83 35.18
N HIS A 80 -36.87 30.94 36.45
CA HIS A 80 -38.16 30.45 36.89
C HIS A 80 -39.14 31.40 36.25
N ARG A 81 -39.62 31.02 35.07
CA ARG A 81 -40.91 31.48 34.60
C ARG A 81 -41.86 31.01 35.70
N ASP A 82 -42.29 31.93 36.58
CA ASP A 82 -43.21 31.61 37.66
C ASP A 82 -44.48 31.06 37.02
N CYS A 83 -44.62 29.73 37.04
CA CYS A 83 -45.83 29.05 36.61
C CYS A 83 -46.86 29.29 37.71
N ASN A 84 -47.36 30.52 37.78
CA ASN A 84 -48.31 31.03 38.77
C ASN A 84 -49.65 30.33 38.58
N THR A 85 -49.73 29.06 38.98
CA THR A 85 -50.88 28.14 38.87
C THR A 85 -51.23 27.63 37.46
N ILE A 86 -50.52 28.08 36.41
CA ILE A 86 -50.80 27.68 35.02
C ILE A 86 -49.76 26.66 34.54
N CYS A 87 -50.23 25.48 34.17
CA CYS A 87 -49.45 24.46 33.49
C CYS A 87 -49.93 24.33 32.04
N TYR A 88 -49.03 24.53 31.09
CA TYR A 88 -49.35 24.45 29.67
C TYR A 88 -49.56 23.00 29.22
N ASN A 89 -50.17 22.85 28.05
CA ASN A 89 -50.29 21.57 27.33
C ASN A 89 -50.90 20.40 28.14
N GLY A 90 -51.85 20.72 29.03
CA GLY A 90 -52.54 19.73 29.85
C GLY A 90 -51.77 19.28 31.09
N GLY A 91 -50.73 20.00 31.51
CA GLY A 91 -50.08 19.79 32.80
C GLY A 91 -51.02 20.02 33.98
N THR A 92 -50.80 19.28 35.07
CA THR A 92 -51.59 19.38 36.30
C THR A 92 -50.80 20.11 37.38
N TYR A 93 -51.34 21.21 37.91
CA TYR A 93 -50.69 21.94 39.01
C TYR A 93 -50.76 21.15 40.32
N LYS A 94 -49.64 21.04 41.02
CA LYS A 94 -49.53 20.42 42.35
C LYS A 94 -49.14 21.47 43.37
N ASP A 95 -50.10 21.83 44.21
CA ASP A 95 -49.91 22.76 45.32
C ASP A 95 -49.36 22.04 46.56
N LEU A 96 -48.20 22.47 47.07
CA LEU A 96 -47.58 21.96 48.28
C LEU A 96 -47.58 22.98 49.44
N GLY A 97 -48.40 24.03 49.36
CA GLY A 97 -48.62 24.99 50.46
C GLY A 97 -47.58 26.12 50.54
N SER A 98 -46.69 26.23 49.57
CA SER A 98 -45.74 27.34 49.40
C SER A 98 -45.40 27.49 47.93
N ALA A 99 -45.36 28.73 47.43
CA ALA A 99 -45.06 29.03 46.03
C ALA A 99 -43.69 28.48 45.56
N ILE A 100 -42.77 28.21 46.49
CA ILE A 100 -41.43 27.69 46.22
C ILE A 100 -41.46 26.15 46.03
N PHE A 101 -42.44 25.45 46.59
CA PHE A 101 -42.53 23.98 46.54
C PHE A 101 -43.59 23.45 45.55
N SER A 102 -44.46 24.30 45.02
CA SER A 102 -45.48 23.89 44.04
C SER A 102 -44.89 23.72 42.63
N TYR A 103 -45.36 22.72 41.87
CA TYR A 103 -44.84 22.40 40.53
C TYR A 103 -45.92 21.92 39.56
N CYS A 104 -45.65 21.95 38.26
CA CYS A 104 -46.50 21.36 37.24
C CYS A 104 -46.13 19.89 36.99
N GLN A 105 -47.08 18.98 37.18
CA GLN A 105 -46.97 17.60 36.73
C GLN A 105 -47.27 17.53 35.22
N CYS A 106 -46.23 17.40 34.40
CA CYS A 106 -46.37 17.42 32.95
C CYS A 106 -46.83 16.05 32.38
N PRO A 107 -47.63 16.05 31.29
CA PRO A 107 -47.91 14.85 30.52
C PRO A 107 -46.63 14.35 29.83
N LYS A 108 -46.60 13.07 29.41
CA LYS A 108 -45.41 12.38 28.85
C LYS A 108 -44.71 13.11 27.69
N ARG A 109 -45.37 14.05 27.00
CA ARG A 109 -44.82 14.80 25.85
C ARG A 109 -44.35 16.23 26.18
N TRP A 110 -44.39 16.65 27.45
CA TRP A 110 -44.04 18.02 27.83
C TRP A 110 -43.11 18.03 29.05
N ARG A 111 -42.24 19.03 29.11
CA ARG A 111 -41.26 19.27 30.18
C ARG A 111 -41.08 20.77 30.42
N GLY A 112 -40.15 21.12 31.30
CA GLY A 112 -39.98 22.48 31.81
C GLY A 112 -40.90 22.75 33.00
N SER A 113 -40.62 23.79 33.79
CA SER A 113 -41.37 24.09 35.01
C SER A 113 -42.85 24.35 34.76
N CYS A 114 -43.21 24.83 33.56
CA CYS A 114 -44.59 25.12 33.17
C CYS A 114 -45.16 24.15 32.13
N CYS A 115 -44.48 23.04 31.80
CA CYS A 115 -44.86 22.13 30.71
C CYS A 115 -44.96 22.80 29.32
N ASP A 116 -44.18 23.85 29.09
CA ASP A 116 -44.11 24.62 27.84
C ASP A 116 -42.95 24.20 26.92
N GLU A 117 -42.08 23.31 27.37
CA GLU A 117 -41.05 22.69 26.55
C GLU A 117 -41.53 21.35 26.02
N ASP A 118 -41.37 21.10 24.72
CA ASP A 118 -41.65 19.78 24.16
C ASP A 118 -40.62 18.77 24.68
N ALA A 119 -41.10 17.65 25.23
CA ALA A 119 -40.25 16.56 25.70
C ALA A 119 -39.90 15.58 24.57
N HIS A 120 -40.55 15.67 23.41
CA HIS A 120 -40.29 14.80 22.28
C HIS A 120 -38.98 15.19 21.60
N THR A 121 -37.91 14.51 22.00
CA THR A 121 -36.53 14.78 21.57
C THR A 121 -36.32 14.56 20.07
N CYS A 122 -37.22 13.85 19.40
CA CYS A 122 -37.17 13.57 17.97
C CYS A 122 -37.79 14.65 17.06
N LEU A 123 -38.49 15.67 17.59
CA LEU A 123 -39.17 16.67 16.74
C LEU A 123 -38.22 17.51 15.88
N SER A 124 -36.99 17.71 16.34
CA SER A 124 -35.97 18.42 15.59
C SER A 124 -35.36 17.58 14.46
N ASN A 125 -35.79 16.32 14.30
CA ASN A 125 -35.20 15.34 13.38
C ASN A 125 -33.67 15.29 13.46
N PRO A 126 -33.09 14.96 14.63
CA PRO A 126 -31.65 15.04 14.85
C PRO A 126 -30.86 14.00 14.04
N CYS A 127 -31.47 12.86 13.69
CA CYS A 127 -30.82 11.77 12.97
C CYS A 127 -30.63 12.11 11.49
N GLN A 128 -29.38 12.03 11.03
CA GLN A 128 -28.98 12.26 9.65
C GLN A 128 -29.00 10.97 8.84
N ASN A 129 -28.82 11.10 7.52
CA ASN A 129 -28.62 9.99 6.59
C ASN A 129 -29.68 8.87 6.65
N GLY A 130 -30.93 9.25 6.93
CA GLY A 130 -32.06 8.33 7.01
C GLY A 130 -32.12 7.49 8.29
N GLY A 131 -31.36 7.86 9.33
CA GLY A 131 -31.47 7.25 10.65
C GLY A 131 -32.86 7.44 11.26
N THR A 132 -33.36 6.41 11.95
CA THR A 132 -34.66 6.46 12.65
C THR A 132 -34.47 7.01 14.05
N CYS A 133 -35.14 8.10 14.38
CA CYS A 133 -35.11 8.66 15.73
C CYS A 133 -36.02 7.87 16.68
N VAL A 134 -35.44 7.41 17.78
CA VAL A 134 -36.16 6.76 18.88
C VAL A 134 -36.18 7.72 20.06
N ASP A 135 -37.39 8.12 20.44
CA ASP A 135 -37.60 9.06 21.53
C ASP A 135 -37.43 8.37 22.89
N GLY A 136 -36.66 9.00 23.78
CA GLY A 136 -36.46 8.60 25.16
C GLY A 136 -36.92 9.69 26.13
N LEU A 137 -36.97 9.35 27.42
CA LEU A 137 -37.50 10.22 28.48
C LEU A 137 -36.72 11.55 28.63
N GLU A 138 -35.43 11.58 28.27
CA GLU A 138 -34.56 12.78 28.35
C GLU A 138 -33.46 12.81 27.27
N ARG A 139 -33.49 11.86 26.34
CA ARG A 139 -32.53 11.74 25.23
C ARG A 139 -33.23 11.13 24.03
N TYR A 140 -32.71 11.41 22.84
CA TYR A 140 -33.04 10.62 21.65
C TYR A 140 -31.92 9.61 21.41
N ASP A 141 -32.26 8.50 20.76
CA ASP A 141 -31.30 7.55 20.22
C ASP A 141 -31.55 7.43 18.71
N CYS A 142 -30.51 7.63 17.89
CA CYS A 142 -30.61 7.46 16.45
C CYS A 142 -30.25 6.03 16.05
N GLN A 143 -31.21 5.31 15.47
CA GLN A 143 -30.96 4.02 14.84
C GLN A 143 -30.43 4.25 13.43
N CYS A 144 -29.12 4.13 13.26
CA CYS A 144 -28.45 4.36 11.99
C CYS A 144 -28.69 3.24 10.98
N LEU A 145 -28.84 3.63 9.71
CA LEU A 145 -28.84 2.68 8.60
C LEU A 145 -27.44 2.06 8.41
N PRO A 146 -27.34 0.86 7.81
CA PRO A 146 -26.05 0.26 7.50
C PRO A 146 -25.14 1.20 6.72
N GLY A 147 -23.89 1.36 7.18
CA GLY A 147 -22.93 2.28 6.60
C GLY A 147 -22.81 3.64 7.31
N TRP A 148 -23.65 3.90 8.33
CA TRP A 148 -23.58 5.13 9.14
C TRP A 148 -23.41 4.83 10.62
N SER A 149 -22.76 5.76 11.32
CA SER A 149 -22.55 5.73 12.76
C SER A 149 -22.46 7.16 13.33
N GLY A 150 -22.18 7.29 14.62
CA GLY A 150 -22.21 8.58 15.32
C GLY A 150 -23.53 8.81 16.05
N VAL A 151 -23.58 9.83 16.90
CA VAL A 151 -24.74 10.13 17.76
C VAL A 151 -25.98 10.45 16.91
N ASN A 152 -25.75 11.08 15.76
CA ASN A 152 -26.76 11.50 14.80
C ASN A 152 -26.64 10.77 13.47
N CYS A 153 -25.95 9.62 13.40
CA CYS A 153 -25.69 8.92 12.14
C CYS A 153 -24.93 9.76 11.10
N GLU A 154 -24.11 10.71 11.55
CA GLU A 154 -23.37 11.65 10.71
C GLU A 154 -22.05 11.09 10.16
N GLN A 155 -21.57 9.97 10.72
CA GLN A 155 -20.28 9.40 10.40
C GLN A 155 -20.44 8.25 9.41
N ASP A 156 -19.93 8.44 8.20
CA ASP A 156 -19.79 7.38 7.21
C ASP A 156 -18.74 6.35 7.67
N VAL A 157 -19.11 5.07 7.67
CA VAL A 157 -18.25 3.94 8.03
C VAL A 157 -17.96 3.01 6.86
N GLN A 158 -18.40 3.35 5.65
CA GLN A 158 -18.11 2.56 4.47
C GLN A 158 -16.75 2.93 3.86
N PRO A 159 -15.87 1.96 3.60
CA PRO A 159 -14.63 2.22 2.89
C PRO A 159 -14.88 2.52 1.40
N PRO A 160 -13.91 3.12 0.69
CA PRO A 160 -13.99 3.29 -0.76
C PRO A 160 -14.20 1.96 -1.48
N ILE A 161 -14.86 1.96 -2.63
CA ILE A 161 -15.08 0.74 -3.41
C ILE A 161 -14.01 0.67 -4.51
N GLN A 162 -13.35 -0.49 -4.58
CA GLN A 162 -12.30 -0.80 -5.56
C GLN A 162 -12.92 -1.46 -6.81
N ILE A 163 -12.61 -0.96 -8.00
CA ILE A 163 -13.02 -1.52 -9.30
C ILE A 163 -11.81 -1.86 -10.16
N GLY A 164 -11.80 -3.05 -10.76
CA GLY A 164 -10.83 -3.43 -11.80
C GLY A 164 -9.40 -3.56 -11.29
N CYS A 165 -9.17 -4.38 -10.25
CA CYS A 165 -7.82 -4.64 -9.76
C CYS A 165 -7.11 -5.53 -10.79
N PRO A 166 -5.89 -5.17 -11.25
CA PRO A 166 -5.12 -6.05 -12.12
C PRO A 166 -4.88 -7.40 -11.47
N ASN A 167 -4.82 -8.45 -12.30
CA ASN A 167 -4.41 -9.77 -11.83
C ASN A 167 -2.88 -9.86 -11.75
N ASP A 168 -2.41 -10.86 -11.01
CA ASP A 168 -1.01 -11.27 -11.06
C ASP A 168 -0.57 -11.55 -12.50
N THR A 169 0.61 -11.07 -12.87
CA THR A 169 1.20 -11.28 -14.19
C THR A 169 2.55 -11.96 -14.07
N MET A 170 2.82 -12.89 -15.01
CA MET A 170 4.14 -13.52 -15.15
C MET A 170 4.68 -13.22 -16.54
N ARG A 171 5.96 -12.83 -16.62
CA ARG A 171 6.67 -12.59 -17.87
C ARG A 171 8.03 -13.28 -17.83
N HIS A 172 8.32 -14.02 -18.90
CA HIS A 172 9.64 -14.59 -19.15
C HIS A 172 10.42 -13.67 -20.09
N ILE A 173 11.63 -13.28 -19.71
CA ILE A 173 12.46 -12.35 -20.48
C ILE A 173 13.88 -12.89 -20.65
N SER A 174 14.49 -12.58 -21.79
CA SER A 174 15.90 -12.87 -22.07
C SER A 174 16.81 -11.67 -21.79
N SER A 175 16.23 -10.49 -21.55
CA SER A 175 16.90 -9.25 -21.14
C SER A 175 17.05 -9.17 -19.62
N PRO A 176 17.96 -8.31 -19.11
CA PRO A 176 18.11 -8.09 -17.67
C PRO A 176 16.92 -7.34 -17.06
N THR A 177 16.25 -6.48 -17.83
CA THR A 177 15.06 -5.71 -17.42
C THR A 177 13.95 -5.76 -18.47
N VAL A 178 12.72 -5.44 -18.05
CA VAL A 178 11.54 -5.31 -18.91
C VAL A 178 10.57 -4.27 -18.36
N VAL A 179 9.87 -3.59 -19.26
CA VAL A 179 8.78 -2.67 -18.93
C VAL A 179 7.48 -3.44 -18.90
N VAL A 180 6.73 -3.31 -17.81
CA VAL A 180 5.41 -3.92 -17.68
C VAL A 180 4.38 -2.81 -17.49
N ASN A 181 3.37 -2.80 -18.35
CA ASN A 181 2.26 -1.86 -18.27
C ASN A 181 1.01 -2.58 -17.75
N TRP A 182 0.22 -1.89 -16.94
CA TRP A 182 -1.10 -2.33 -16.48
C TRP A 182 -2.08 -1.16 -16.44
N THR A 183 -3.37 -1.47 -16.50
CA THR A 183 -4.43 -0.48 -16.28
C THR A 183 -4.54 -0.21 -14.79
N ALA A 184 -4.43 1.04 -14.35
CA ALA A 184 -4.60 1.37 -12.94
C ALA A 184 -6.02 1.05 -12.45
N PRO A 185 -6.17 0.53 -11.22
CA PRO A 185 -7.48 0.31 -10.61
C PRO A 185 -8.18 1.65 -10.36
N SER A 186 -9.51 1.61 -10.38
CA SER A 186 -10.34 2.77 -10.01
C SER A 186 -10.88 2.61 -8.60
N PHE A 187 -11.00 3.72 -7.89
CA PHE A 187 -11.64 3.76 -6.58
C PHE A 187 -12.75 4.82 -6.62
N TYR A 188 -13.92 4.47 -6.09
CA TYR A 188 -15.03 5.40 -5.99
C TYR A 188 -15.67 5.33 -4.60
N ASP A 189 -16.22 6.46 -4.18
CA ASP A 189 -17.02 6.54 -2.97
C ASP A 189 -18.48 6.80 -3.36
N PRO A 190 -19.45 5.97 -2.94
CA PRO A 190 -20.87 6.23 -3.15
C PRO A 190 -21.32 7.61 -2.63
N MET A 191 -20.65 8.13 -1.59
CA MET A 191 -20.93 9.47 -1.05
C MET A 191 -20.23 10.60 -1.82
N ASN A 192 -19.55 10.27 -2.93
CA ASN A 192 -18.83 11.19 -3.81
C ASN A 192 -17.76 12.04 -3.07
N THR A 193 -17.13 11.46 -2.05
CA THR A 193 -16.02 12.09 -1.33
C THR A 193 -14.75 12.06 -2.19
N SER A 194 -13.96 13.13 -2.16
CA SER A 194 -12.61 13.14 -2.74
C SER A 194 -11.71 12.14 -2.01
N LEU A 195 -11.06 11.25 -2.76
CA LEU A 195 -10.19 10.19 -2.23
C LEU A 195 -8.71 10.56 -2.41
N GLU A 196 -7.89 10.23 -1.43
CA GLU A 196 -6.43 10.29 -1.53
C GLU A 196 -5.89 8.94 -1.98
N ILE A 197 -5.29 8.89 -3.18
CA ILE A 197 -4.74 7.67 -3.76
C ILE A 197 -3.22 7.68 -3.62
N THR A 198 -2.68 6.62 -3.04
CA THR A 198 -1.24 6.37 -2.94
C THR A 198 -0.88 5.07 -3.66
N GLN A 199 0.31 5.04 -4.28
CA GLN A 199 0.82 3.87 -5.00
C GLN A 199 2.33 3.76 -4.81
N ASN A 200 2.84 2.53 -4.74
CA ASN A 200 4.28 2.26 -4.59
C ASN A 200 5.04 2.29 -5.92
N TYR A 201 4.34 2.08 -7.04
CA TYR A 201 4.86 2.26 -8.41
C TYR A 201 3.97 3.26 -9.15
N PRO A 202 4.33 4.57 -9.15
CA PRO A 202 3.69 5.61 -9.97
C PRO A 202 3.41 5.18 -11.42
N GLN A 203 2.49 5.80 -12.17
CA GLN A 203 2.34 5.51 -13.62
C GLN A 203 3.46 6.12 -14.49
N ASP A 204 4.67 6.09 -13.96
CA ASP A 204 5.90 6.41 -14.68
C ASP A 204 6.47 5.12 -15.29
N TYR A 205 7.39 5.26 -16.22
CA TYR A 205 8.04 4.14 -16.88
C TYR A 205 8.89 3.35 -15.87
N TRP A 206 8.46 2.15 -15.47
CA TRP A 206 9.20 1.26 -14.55
C TRP A 206 9.84 0.09 -15.31
N GLU A 207 11.14 -0.07 -15.11
CA GLU A 207 11.88 -1.24 -15.55
C GLU A 207 12.03 -2.24 -14.41
N PHE A 208 11.49 -3.45 -14.61
CA PHE A 208 11.55 -4.55 -13.67
C PHE A 208 12.68 -5.51 -14.03
N HIS A 209 13.51 -5.85 -13.04
CA HIS A 209 14.52 -6.90 -13.13
C HIS A 209 13.90 -8.25 -12.77
N TRP A 210 14.68 -9.34 -12.77
CA TRP A 210 14.14 -10.65 -12.35
C TRP A 210 13.76 -10.64 -10.87
N GLY A 211 12.56 -11.13 -10.56
CA GLY A 211 12.04 -11.13 -9.20
C GLY A 211 10.51 -11.07 -9.14
N ASP A 212 10.01 -10.92 -7.92
CA ASP A 212 8.59 -10.73 -7.62
C ASP A 212 8.38 -9.32 -7.07
N PHE A 213 7.53 -8.55 -7.74
CA PHE A 213 7.25 -7.15 -7.40
C PHE A 213 5.78 -7.02 -7.06
N GLN A 214 5.49 -6.65 -5.82
CA GLN A 214 4.13 -6.42 -5.35
C GLN A 214 3.76 -4.97 -5.62
N VAL A 215 2.81 -4.74 -6.53
CA VAL A 215 2.26 -3.42 -6.82
C VAL A 215 1.03 -3.21 -5.95
N GLN A 216 0.96 -2.07 -5.28
CA GLN A 216 -0.10 -1.73 -4.34
C GLN A 216 -0.65 -0.32 -4.62
N TYR A 217 -1.97 -0.24 -4.67
CA TYR A 217 -2.75 1.00 -4.71
C TYR A 217 -3.61 1.08 -3.46
N VAL A 218 -3.58 2.21 -2.76
CA VAL A 218 -4.39 2.44 -1.56
C VAL A 218 -5.16 3.75 -1.72
N ALA A 219 -6.48 3.66 -1.67
CA ALA A 219 -7.38 4.82 -1.62
C ALA A 219 -7.84 5.05 -0.19
N THR A 220 -7.71 6.27 0.29
CA THR A 220 -8.03 6.67 1.67
C THR A 220 -9.00 7.85 1.67
N LYS A 221 -10.02 7.79 2.52
CA LYS A 221 -10.92 8.91 2.78
C LYS A 221 -10.25 9.90 3.76
N PRO A 222 -10.06 11.18 3.40
CA PRO A 222 -9.33 12.13 4.25
C PRO A 222 -9.96 12.40 5.62
N LYS A 223 -11.31 12.32 5.70
CA LYS A 223 -12.06 12.72 6.91
C LYS A 223 -11.99 11.68 8.04
N ASN A 224 -12.06 10.40 7.70
CA ASN A 224 -12.18 9.31 8.68
C ASN A 224 -11.08 8.24 8.52
N GLY A 225 -10.19 8.37 7.53
CA GLY A 225 -9.09 7.44 7.31
C GLY A 225 -9.50 6.06 6.79
N LEU A 226 -10.78 5.86 6.43
CA LEU A 226 -11.23 4.59 5.85
C LEU A 226 -10.53 4.37 4.52
N ARG A 227 -10.03 3.14 4.33
CA ARG A 227 -9.18 2.81 3.19
C ARG A 227 -9.59 1.51 2.52
N SER A 228 -9.30 1.45 1.23
CA SER A 228 -9.38 0.24 0.40
C SER A 228 -8.12 0.09 -0.41
N GLU A 229 -7.72 -1.16 -0.64
CA GLU A 229 -6.47 -1.48 -1.33
C GLU A 229 -6.70 -2.43 -2.51
N CYS A 230 -5.88 -2.27 -3.54
CA CYS A 230 -5.72 -3.22 -4.64
C CYS A 230 -4.24 -3.59 -4.72
N THR A 231 -3.95 -4.88 -4.63
CA THR A 231 -2.59 -5.42 -4.64
C THR A 231 -2.49 -6.56 -5.64
N PHE A 232 -1.46 -6.52 -6.48
CA PHE A 232 -1.17 -7.57 -7.45
C PHE A 232 0.33 -7.75 -7.63
N THR A 233 0.74 -8.89 -8.18
CA THR A 233 2.15 -9.26 -8.32
C THR A 233 2.58 -9.26 -9.78
N VAL A 234 3.66 -8.55 -10.07
CA VAL A 234 4.41 -8.66 -11.33
C VAL A 234 5.59 -9.59 -11.10
N LYS A 235 5.54 -10.77 -11.73
CA LYS A 235 6.59 -11.80 -11.63
C LYS A 235 7.42 -11.80 -12.90
N ILE A 236 8.66 -11.37 -12.79
CA ILE A 236 9.62 -11.43 -13.90
C ILE A 236 10.53 -12.63 -13.68
N ARG A 237 10.57 -13.50 -14.68
CA ARG A 237 11.42 -14.68 -14.68
C ARG A 237 12.34 -14.66 -15.90
N PRO A 238 13.55 -15.23 -15.78
CA PRO A 238 14.38 -15.48 -16.95
C PRO A 238 13.68 -16.45 -17.91
N MET A 239 14.09 -16.40 -19.17
CA MET A 239 13.59 -17.29 -20.21
C MET A 239 14.14 -18.71 -19.99
N SER A 240 13.27 -19.72 -19.98
CA SER A 240 13.68 -21.11 -19.81
C SER A 240 14.54 -21.57 -20.99
N CYS A 241 15.49 -22.45 -20.70
CA CYS A 241 16.33 -23.06 -21.74
C CYS A 241 15.48 -23.97 -22.64
N PRO A 242 15.53 -23.79 -23.98
CA PRO A 242 14.90 -24.73 -24.89
C PRO A 242 15.63 -26.07 -24.78
N GLU A 243 14.93 -27.16 -25.09
CA GLU A 243 15.56 -28.47 -25.09
C GLU A 243 16.75 -28.51 -26.05
N LEU A 244 17.92 -28.95 -25.56
CA LEU A 244 19.09 -29.17 -26.39
C LEU A 244 18.93 -30.46 -27.20
N SER A 245 18.46 -30.38 -28.43
CA SER A 245 18.40 -31.55 -29.33
C SER A 245 19.80 -31.95 -29.76
N VAL A 246 20.19 -33.22 -29.61
CA VAL A 246 21.49 -33.74 -30.06
C VAL A 246 21.30 -34.66 -31.27
N GLY A 247 22.34 -34.80 -32.11
CA GLY A 247 22.29 -35.57 -33.36
C GLY A 247 22.26 -37.10 -33.15
N ASN A 248 22.20 -37.85 -34.25
CA ASN A 248 22.29 -39.32 -34.18
C ASN A 248 23.66 -39.77 -33.65
N HIS A 249 23.67 -40.92 -32.96
CA HIS A 249 24.86 -41.48 -32.31
C HIS A 249 25.49 -40.58 -31.25
N SER A 250 24.65 -39.74 -30.63
CA SER A 250 25.06 -38.88 -29.53
C SER A 250 24.06 -38.95 -28.37
N ALA A 251 24.57 -38.76 -27.17
CA ALA A 251 23.81 -38.68 -25.94
C ALA A 251 24.14 -37.36 -25.22
N LYS A 252 23.19 -36.84 -24.45
CA LYS A 252 23.38 -35.64 -23.61
C LYS A 252 23.17 -35.98 -22.14
N VAL A 253 24.00 -35.40 -21.28
CA VAL A 253 23.77 -35.36 -19.83
C VAL A 253 23.66 -33.91 -19.41
N CYS A 254 22.52 -33.54 -18.84
CA CYS A 254 22.23 -32.16 -18.48
C CYS A 254 21.95 -32.01 -16.99
N THR A 255 22.43 -30.92 -16.41
CA THR A 255 22.23 -30.57 -15.01
C THR A 255 21.77 -29.12 -14.92
N ASN A 256 20.74 -28.87 -14.11
CA ASN A 256 20.26 -27.51 -13.86
C ASN A 256 21.15 -26.82 -12.82
N TRP A 257 21.36 -25.52 -12.98
CA TRP A 257 22.08 -24.67 -12.03
C TRP A 257 21.28 -23.38 -11.80
N LYS A 258 21.21 -22.94 -10.54
CA LYS A 258 20.39 -21.80 -10.04
C LYS A 258 18.89 -21.90 -10.42
N THR A 259 18.05 -22.28 -9.44
CA THR A 259 16.60 -22.04 -9.38
C THR A 259 15.88 -22.12 -10.75
N ASP A 260 16.07 -23.25 -11.44
CA ASP A 260 15.28 -23.74 -12.59
C ASP A 260 15.44 -23.04 -13.95
N TYR A 261 16.34 -22.07 -14.12
CA TYR A 261 16.51 -21.36 -15.40
C TYR A 261 17.90 -21.47 -16.03
N GLY A 262 18.91 -21.90 -15.29
CA GLY A 262 20.21 -22.23 -15.84
C GLY A 262 20.33 -23.73 -16.07
N GLN A 263 20.91 -24.14 -17.20
CA GLN A 263 21.21 -25.53 -17.50
C GLN A 263 22.59 -25.63 -18.11
N TYR A 264 23.34 -26.66 -17.76
CA TYR A 264 24.55 -27.03 -18.50
C TYR A 264 24.43 -28.49 -18.94
N CYS A 265 24.84 -28.77 -20.18
CA CYS A 265 24.77 -30.09 -20.80
C CYS A 265 26.13 -30.47 -21.35
N MET A 266 26.51 -31.73 -21.16
CA MET A 266 27.63 -32.36 -21.85
C MET A 266 27.09 -33.29 -22.93
N VAL A 267 27.68 -33.25 -24.12
CA VAL A 267 27.33 -34.13 -25.24
C VAL A 267 28.42 -35.17 -25.44
N PHE A 268 28.01 -36.43 -25.59
CA PHE A 268 28.86 -37.59 -25.78
C PHE A 268 28.50 -38.29 -27.08
N CYS A 269 29.47 -38.94 -27.71
CA CYS A 269 29.24 -39.83 -28.85
C CYS A 269 29.17 -41.29 -28.39
N ASP A 270 28.47 -42.13 -29.15
CA ASP A 270 28.51 -43.59 -28.99
C ASP A 270 29.95 -44.13 -29.16
N SER A 271 30.21 -45.34 -28.64
CA SER A 271 31.55 -45.96 -28.55
C SER A 271 32.32 -46.19 -29.87
N SER A 272 31.75 -45.82 -31.03
CA SER A 272 32.36 -45.96 -32.36
C SER A 272 32.36 -44.66 -33.16
N PHE A 273 31.98 -43.55 -32.53
CA PHE A 273 31.90 -42.24 -33.14
C PHE A 273 32.71 -41.23 -32.31
N THR A 274 33.30 -40.25 -32.99
CA THR A 274 34.04 -39.15 -32.36
C THR A 274 33.58 -37.81 -32.91
N LEU A 275 33.76 -36.76 -32.11
CA LEU A 275 33.57 -35.39 -32.56
C LEU A 275 34.66 -35.06 -33.60
N ALA A 276 34.31 -34.33 -34.68
CA ALA A 276 35.24 -34.03 -35.78
C ALA A 276 36.45 -33.15 -35.39
N ASN A 277 36.40 -32.48 -34.24
CA ASN A 277 37.43 -31.54 -33.82
C ASN A 277 38.27 -32.14 -32.68
N GLU A 278 39.51 -32.53 -32.98
CA GLU A 278 40.48 -33.13 -32.03
C GLU A 278 40.91 -32.21 -30.87
N ASN A 279 40.44 -30.96 -30.83
CA ASN A 279 40.71 -30.00 -29.75
C ASN A 279 39.55 -29.88 -28.73
N ASP A 280 38.41 -30.53 -28.96
CA ASP A 280 37.22 -30.46 -28.09
C ASP A 280 37.26 -31.55 -27.02
N TYR A 281 38.01 -31.28 -25.94
CA TYR A 281 37.79 -31.98 -24.68
C TYR A 281 36.45 -31.50 -24.12
N ASP A 282 35.42 -32.33 -24.23
CA ASP A 282 34.06 -32.15 -23.71
C ASP A 282 33.34 -30.88 -24.23
N GLN A 283 32.50 -31.01 -25.27
CA GLN A 283 31.62 -29.90 -25.68
C GLN A 283 30.56 -29.65 -24.61
N TRP A 284 30.87 -28.75 -23.68
CA TRP A 284 29.95 -28.23 -22.69
C TRP A 284 29.07 -27.14 -23.30
N TYR A 285 27.77 -27.30 -23.16
CA TYR A 285 26.76 -26.32 -23.54
C TYR A 285 26.18 -25.72 -22.28
N VAL A 286 26.16 -24.39 -22.18
CA VAL A 286 25.57 -23.67 -21.05
C VAL A 286 24.46 -22.78 -21.57
N CYS A 287 23.29 -22.91 -20.97
CA CYS A 287 22.19 -21.98 -21.12
C CYS A 287 21.94 -21.30 -19.78
N GLY A 288 21.85 -19.97 -19.83
CA GLY A 288 21.59 -19.12 -18.67
C GLY A 288 20.32 -18.31 -18.85
N ALA A 289 20.24 -17.18 -18.14
CA ALA A 289 19.04 -16.36 -18.10
C ALA A 289 18.58 -15.75 -19.45
N SER A 290 19.42 -15.79 -20.49
CA SER A 290 19.06 -15.39 -21.85
C SER A 290 18.17 -16.43 -22.56
N GLY A 291 18.04 -17.64 -22.02
CA GLY A 291 17.37 -18.77 -22.69
C GLY A 291 18.09 -19.28 -23.93
N LYS A 292 19.36 -18.90 -24.13
CA LYS A 292 20.17 -19.30 -25.29
C LYS A 292 21.34 -20.18 -24.87
N TRP A 293 21.56 -21.25 -25.62
CA TRP A 293 22.72 -22.13 -25.48
C TRP A 293 23.99 -21.45 -25.98
N ILE A 294 25.07 -21.56 -25.20
CA ILE A 294 26.42 -21.11 -25.51
C ILE A 294 27.36 -22.31 -25.33
N PRO A 295 28.18 -22.69 -26.34
CA PRO A 295 28.19 -22.11 -27.68
C PRO A 295 26.83 -22.29 -28.38
N SER A 296 26.49 -21.37 -29.31
CA SER A 296 25.29 -21.52 -30.13
C SER A 296 25.33 -22.90 -30.78
N PRO A 297 24.23 -23.67 -30.80
CA PRO A 297 24.25 -25.06 -31.22
C PRO A 297 24.54 -25.15 -32.72
N GLN A 298 25.81 -25.24 -33.08
CA GLN A 298 26.22 -26.08 -34.20
C GLN A 298 26.38 -27.46 -33.59
N LEU A 299 25.33 -28.28 -33.72
CA LEU A 299 25.31 -29.58 -33.10
C LEU A 299 26.43 -30.43 -33.71
N PRO A 300 27.32 -30.99 -32.88
CA PRO A 300 28.33 -31.88 -33.39
C PRO A 300 27.63 -33.10 -33.96
N ASN A 301 27.88 -33.37 -35.24
CA ASN A 301 27.62 -34.69 -35.76
C ASN A 301 28.76 -35.58 -35.29
N CYS A 302 28.42 -36.58 -34.49
CA CYS A 302 29.33 -37.67 -34.19
C CYS A 302 29.68 -38.33 -35.52
N HIS A 303 30.96 -38.31 -35.89
CA HIS A 303 31.45 -38.96 -37.09
C HIS A 303 31.96 -40.34 -36.72
N GLN A 304 31.59 -41.35 -37.50
CA GLN A 304 32.10 -42.69 -37.28
C GLN A 304 33.62 -42.65 -37.43
N GLN A 305 34.34 -43.12 -36.42
CA GLN A 305 35.76 -43.37 -36.60
C GLN A 305 35.89 -44.45 -37.66
N ILE A 306 36.22 -44.04 -38.90
CA ILE A 306 36.90 -44.95 -39.80
C ILE A 306 38.21 -45.22 -39.10
N SER A 307 38.42 -46.46 -38.67
CA SER A 307 39.70 -46.92 -38.14
C SER A 307 40.79 -46.61 -39.17
N GLN A 308 41.39 -45.42 -39.11
CA GLN A 308 42.56 -45.13 -39.91
C GLN A 308 43.69 -45.91 -39.26
N SER A 309 43.85 -47.15 -39.73
CA SER A 309 44.95 -48.05 -39.46
C SER A 309 46.25 -47.58 -40.13
N VAL A 310 46.48 -46.27 -40.20
CA VAL A 310 47.68 -45.69 -40.82
C VAL A 310 48.41 -44.87 -39.78
N VAL A 311 49.44 -45.48 -39.19
CA VAL A 311 50.37 -44.79 -38.31
C VAL A 311 51.49 -44.21 -39.17
N ASN A 312 51.43 -42.91 -39.48
CA ASN A 312 52.49 -42.23 -40.21
C ASN A 312 53.69 -41.98 -39.28
N THR A 313 54.82 -42.65 -39.52
CA THR A 313 56.07 -42.42 -38.77
C THR A 313 57.11 -41.75 -39.68
N ARG A 314 57.81 -40.74 -39.16
CA ARG A 314 58.90 -40.04 -39.87
C ARG A 314 60.21 -40.19 -39.11
N LYS A 315 61.31 -40.45 -39.82
CA LYS A 315 62.66 -40.42 -39.26
C LYS A 315 63.61 -39.70 -40.21
N GLN A 316 64.36 -38.74 -39.70
CA GLN A 316 65.31 -37.93 -40.48
C GLN A 316 66.73 -38.51 -40.36
N TYR A 317 67.47 -38.51 -41.47
CA TYR A 317 68.88 -38.90 -41.53
C TYR A 317 69.67 -37.81 -42.26
N HIS A 318 70.91 -37.56 -41.85
CA HIS A 318 71.82 -36.68 -42.58
C HIS A 318 72.67 -37.51 -43.55
N PHE A 319 72.60 -37.20 -44.84
CA PHE A 319 73.40 -37.85 -45.89
C PHE A 319 73.83 -36.82 -46.95
N SER A 320 74.98 -37.03 -47.58
CA SER A 320 75.58 -36.06 -48.52
C SER A 320 74.96 -36.07 -49.92
N GLN A 321 74.29 -37.17 -50.31
CA GLN A 321 73.62 -37.32 -51.61
C GLN A 321 72.33 -38.12 -51.43
N CYS A 322 71.18 -37.45 -51.46
CA CYS A 322 69.88 -38.11 -51.35
C CYS A 322 69.07 -38.02 -52.67
N ASN A 323 69.54 -37.25 -53.65
CA ASN A 323 68.85 -36.99 -54.92
C ASN A 323 69.00 -38.11 -55.96
N ASP A 324 69.81 -39.14 -55.69
CA ASP A 324 69.96 -40.29 -56.61
C ASP A 324 69.08 -41.48 -56.17
N LEU A 325 68.59 -42.24 -57.16
CA LEU A 325 67.67 -43.36 -56.96
C LEU A 325 68.30 -44.53 -56.17
N SER A 326 69.62 -44.70 -56.26
CA SER A 326 70.36 -45.77 -55.57
C SER A 326 70.42 -45.50 -54.07
N SER A 327 70.78 -44.29 -53.69
CA SER A 327 70.81 -43.78 -52.32
C SER A 327 69.42 -43.81 -51.68
N ASN A 328 68.38 -43.43 -52.42
CA ASN A 328 66.98 -43.55 -51.96
C ASN A 328 66.58 -45.00 -51.70
N ASN A 329 66.90 -45.92 -52.60
CA ASN A 329 66.61 -47.34 -52.39
C ASN A 329 67.37 -47.91 -51.19
N GLN A 330 68.63 -47.54 -51.01
CA GLN A 330 69.43 -47.96 -49.86
C GLN A 330 68.86 -47.41 -48.53
N MET A 331 68.39 -46.16 -48.51
CA MET A 331 67.75 -45.57 -47.33
C MET A 331 66.45 -46.29 -46.96
N LYS A 332 65.61 -46.63 -47.95
CA LYS A 332 64.39 -47.41 -47.71
C LYS A 332 64.72 -48.80 -47.14
N ASP A 333 65.77 -49.46 -47.63
CA ASP A 333 66.20 -50.78 -47.11
C ASP A 333 66.70 -50.70 -45.66
N ILE A 334 67.51 -49.68 -45.34
CA ILE A 334 67.99 -49.44 -43.97
C ILE A 334 66.81 -49.16 -43.03
N PHE A 335 65.84 -48.35 -43.47
CA PHE A 335 64.63 -48.07 -42.71
C PHE A 335 63.86 -49.35 -42.42
N MET A 336 63.56 -50.15 -43.45
CA MET A 336 62.80 -51.40 -43.29
C MET A 336 63.53 -52.41 -42.40
N LYS A 337 64.86 -52.49 -42.48
CA LYS A 337 65.65 -53.35 -41.58
C LYS A 337 65.50 -52.94 -40.11
N ARG A 338 65.58 -51.64 -39.81
CA ARG A 338 65.40 -51.12 -38.44
C ARG A 338 63.96 -51.24 -37.96
N PHE A 339 63.00 -50.95 -38.84
CA PHE A 339 61.58 -51.05 -38.55
C PHE A 339 61.18 -52.49 -38.20
N ASN A 340 61.64 -53.48 -38.99
CA ASN A 340 61.38 -54.90 -38.75
C ASN A 340 61.96 -55.45 -37.44
N SER A 341 63.02 -54.81 -36.92
CA SER A 341 63.61 -55.13 -35.61
C SER A 341 62.96 -54.37 -34.44
N SER A 342 62.02 -53.47 -34.70
CA SER A 342 61.32 -52.70 -33.66
C SER A 342 60.03 -53.38 -33.21
N GLU A 343 59.50 -52.97 -32.05
CA GLU A 343 58.19 -53.41 -31.56
C GLU A 343 57.05 -53.04 -32.52
N PHE A 344 57.21 -51.97 -33.32
CA PHE A 344 56.23 -51.57 -34.33
C PHE A 344 56.08 -52.59 -35.46
N SER A 345 57.05 -53.48 -35.67
CA SER A 345 56.93 -54.56 -36.65
C SER A 345 55.79 -55.53 -36.35
N TYR A 346 55.34 -55.62 -35.09
CA TYR A 346 54.20 -56.43 -34.68
C TYR A 346 52.91 -56.06 -35.43
N PHE A 347 52.67 -54.77 -35.66
CA PHE A 347 51.48 -54.29 -36.36
C PHE A 347 51.44 -54.78 -37.81
N CYS A 348 52.58 -54.79 -38.49
CA CYS A 348 52.69 -55.29 -39.86
C CYS A 348 52.54 -56.82 -39.97
N ARG A 349 52.92 -57.56 -38.92
CA ARG A 349 52.74 -59.03 -38.86
C ARG A 349 51.30 -59.44 -38.57
N LYS A 350 50.59 -58.66 -37.73
CA LYS A 350 49.22 -58.97 -37.28
C LYS A 350 48.15 -58.63 -38.32
N TYR A 351 48.31 -57.52 -39.05
CA TYR A 351 47.28 -56.99 -39.94
C TYR A 351 47.53 -57.23 -41.45
N GLY A 352 48.68 -57.80 -41.82
CA GLY A 352 48.93 -58.32 -43.16
C GLY A 352 49.40 -57.30 -44.21
N LYS A 353 50.59 -57.57 -44.78
CA LYS A 353 51.13 -57.15 -46.09
C LYS A 353 51.18 -55.66 -46.51
N GLU A 354 50.89 -54.68 -45.66
CA GLU A 354 51.00 -53.27 -46.09
C GLU A 354 52.34 -52.59 -45.77
N CYS A 355 53.25 -53.23 -45.04
CA CYS A 355 54.55 -52.64 -44.71
C CYS A 355 55.65 -53.19 -45.63
N SER A 356 55.79 -52.61 -46.81
CA SER A 356 56.86 -52.92 -47.75
C SER A 356 57.78 -51.70 -47.96
N LYS A 357 58.88 -51.93 -48.68
CA LYS A 357 59.79 -50.86 -49.13
C LYS A 357 59.05 -49.79 -49.97
N ASP A 358 58.00 -50.19 -50.68
CA ASP A 358 57.24 -49.32 -51.57
C ASP A 358 56.44 -48.26 -50.80
N ASN A 359 56.07 -48.57 -49.55
CA ASN A 359 55.34 -47.69 -48.65
C ASN A 359 56.26 -46.68 -47.93
N VAL A 360 57.57 -46.74 -48.14
CA VAL A 360 58.53 -45.79 -47.55
C VAL A 360 58.80 -44.68 -48.57
N SER A 361 58.43 -43.45 -48.24
CA SER A 361 58.84 -42.26 -49.01
C SER A 361 60.15 -41.70 -48.43
N VAL A 362 61.10 -41.38 -49.31
CA VAL A 362 62.32 -40.66 -48.96
C VAL A 362 62.19 -39.25 -49.53
N ILE A 363 62.31 -38.26 -48.65
CA ILE A 363 62.26 -36.85 -49.01
C ILE A 363 63.65 -36.29 -48.71
N CYS A 364 64.34 -35.85 -49.77
CA CYS A 364 65.31 -34.77 -49.70
C CYS A 364 64.55 -33.45 -49.55
#